data_AF-A0A0G0PHB1-F1
#
_entry.id   AF-A0A0G0PHB1-F1
#
_cell.length_a   1.000
_cell.length_b   1.000
_cell.length_c   1.000
_cell.angle_alpha   90.00
_cell.angle_beta   90.00
_cell.angle_gamma   90.00
#
_symmetry.space_group_name_H-M   'P 1'
#
loop_
_entity.id
_entity.type
_entity.pdbx_description
1 polymer ?
#
loop_
_entity_poly.entity_id
_entity_poly.type
_entity_poly.pdbx_seq_one_letter_code
_entity_poly.pdbx_strand_id
1 'polypeptide(L)'
;IAFASSSFSYAIFSFNNIQIVHILLFSFFFIATNFILGIYSTLKLASSFLKFLSLLSSSIFSFVFTFLLGGSPIPLLNASIFAGILTGLPRIFLNFSSSTKITPFNQVVTSNSPVLVVGGGGYIGSVLVEKMIKSNTRVRVFDKFIYGKQVFDDLKDDRRLEIVEGDVTDIYALTLALRNVQAVVHLAGIVGDPASMIDDRLTRHMNIVSTRMLKEAVKAFRIPKFLFASSCSVYGTSEKIVNEKSRLNPLSAYAKTKIDSEREILQDTFDDFHPTILRFATVFGHSRKPRFDLVFNLFLAQAYNNGFITVTGENQWRPFISISDLAGAIIKILEAPKEKISRQIYNIGDNSLHATIGEIAKIAQRIVGEEKKVQIFLRKDDMDLRNYRVSFNKFQELFNFRCKVSLDDGAREIFEHFKKGTYKKPYTDIYYSALETTKEVKREFYSESYKKTHFSDLSFKE
;
A
#
# COMPACT_ATOMS: atom_id res chain seq x y z
N ILE A 1 -50.41 57.04 -19.06
CA ILE A 1 -51.36 56.04 -18.51
C ILE A 1 -51.81 55.17 -19.67
N ALA A 2 -51.60 53.84 -19.52
CA ALA A 2 -52.19 52.72 -20.25
C ALA A 2 -52.13 52.70 -21.79
N PHE A 3 -51.28 51.82 -22.36
CA PHE A 3 -51.61 50.85 -23.41
C PHE A 3 -50.33 50.14 -23.89
N ALA A 4 -49.73 49.32 -23.03
CA ALA A 4 -48.61 48.44 -23.41
C ALA A 4 -48.61 47.14 -22.58
N SER A 5 -49.79 46.61 -22.26
CA SER A 5 -49.94 45.43 -21.40
C SER A 5 -50.96 44.41 -21.90
N SER A 6 -51.20 44.31 -23.22
CA SER A 6 -52.13 43.33 -23.78
C SER A 6 -51.53 42.35 -24.79
N SER A 7 -50.31 42.58 -25.30
CA SER A 7 -49.73 41.70 -26.34
C SER A 7 -48.88 40.55 -25.78
N PHE A 8 -48.24 40.75 -24.62
CA PHE A 8 -47.35 39.73 -24.04
C PHE A 8 -48.14 38.67 -23.25
N SER A 9 -49.21 39.07 -22.56
CA SER A 9 -50.07 38.15 -21.80
C SER A 9 -50.98 37.30 -22.69
N TYR A 10 -51.31 37.76 -23.91
CA TYR A 10 -52.13 37.01 -24.87
C TYR A 10 -51.32 35.93 -25.60
N ALA A 11 -50.01 36.15 -25.80
CA ALA A 11 -49.11 35.18 -26.41
C ALA A 11 -48.83 33.97 -25.50
N ILE A 12 -48.91 34.14 -24.17
CA ILE A 12 -48.69 33.05 -23.21
C ILE A 12 -49.96 32.19 -23.01
N PHE A 13 -51.16 32.75 -23.24
CA PHE A 13 -52.42 32.05 -23.01
C PHE A 13 -53.15 31.52 -24.26
N SER A 14 -52.57 31.68 -25.46
CA SER A 14 -53.11 31.14 -26.71
C SER A 14 -52.31 29.95 -27.26
N PHE A 15 -51.72 29.13 -26.38
CA PHE A 15 -51.20 27.83 -26.81
C PHE A 15 -52.39 26.90 -27.08
N ASN A 16 -52.75 26.70 -28.36
CA ASN A 16 -53.67 25.62 -28.73
C ASN A 16 -53.16 24.30 -28.13
N ASN A 17 -54.06 23.42 -27.67
CA ASN A 17 -53.72 22.09 -27.09
C ASN A 17 -52.68 21.32 -27.93
N ILE A 18 -52.70 21.54 -29.25
CA ILE A 18 -51.73 21.02 -30.21
C ILE A 18 -50.31 21.47 -29.85
N GLN A 19 -50.02 22.75 -29.63
CA GLN A 19 -48.66 23.22 -29.35
C GLN A 19 -48.09 22.70 -28.01
N ILE A 20 -48.93 22.53 -26.99
CA ILE A 20 -48.50 21.95 -25.70
C ILE A 20 -48.08 20.49 -25.90
N VAL A 21 -48.87 19.71 -26.65
CA VAL A 21 -48.55 18.32 -26.99
C VAL A 21 -47.24 18.23 -27.77
N HIS A 22 -46.95 19.19 -28.67
CA HIS A 22 -45.71 19.21 -29.44
C HIS A 22 -44.49 19.53 -28.58
N ILE A 23 -44.60 20.46 -27.63
CA ILE A 23 -43.52 20.78 -26.68
C ILE A 23 -43.23 19.58 -25.78
N LEU A 24 -44.27 18.89 -25.31
CA LEU A 24 -44.12 17.69 -24.48
C LEU A 24 -43.50 16.53 -25.26
N LEU A 25 -43.92 16.29 -26.51
CA LEU A 25 -43.35 15.27 -27.37
C LEU A 25 -41.89 15.55 -27.70
N PHE A 26 -41.53 16.80 -28.04
CA PHE A 26 -40.14 17.18 -28.29
C PHE A 26 -39.27 16.96 -27.05
N SER A 27 -39.75 17.39 -25.88
CA SER A 27 -39.03 17.21 -24.61
C SER A 27 -38.84 15.72 -24.29
N PHE A 28 -39.87 14.90 -24.53
CA PHE A 28 -39.80 13.45 -24.32
C PHE A 28 -38.80 12.78 -25.27
N PHE A 29 -38.87 13.07 -26.58
CA PHE A 29 -37.94 12.50 -27.56
C PHE A 29 -36.51 12.97 -27.32
N PHE A 30 -36.30 14.24 -26.99
CA PHE A 30 -34.98 14.75 -26.65
C PHE A 30 -34.38 14.03 -25.44
N ILE A 31 -35.15 13.85 -24.37
CA ILE A 31 -34.69 13.12 -23.18
C ILE A 31 -34.44 11.64 -23.50
N ALA A 32 -35.34 10.99 -24.23
CA ALA A 32 -35.21 9.58 -24.62
C ALA A 32 -33.98 9.34 -25.50
N THR A 33 -33.74 10.18 -26.51
CA THR A 33 -32.55 10.10 -27.37
C THR A 33 -31.27 10.32 -26.57
N ASN A 34 -31.24 11.30 -25.66
CA ASN A 34 -30.08 11.51 -24.79
C ASN A 34 -29.84 10.34 -23.82
N PHE A 35 -30.90 9.69 -23.34
CA PHE A 35 -30.80 8.51 -22.49
C PHE A 35 -30.29 7.27 -23.25
N ILE A 36 -30.85 6.98 -24.43
CA ILE A 36 -30.43 5.87 -25.31
C ILE A 36 -28.97 6.03 -25.75
N LEU A 37 -28.53 7.27 -26.01
CA LEU A 37 -27.14 7.58 -26.36
C LEU A 37 -26.18 7.65 -25.14
N GLY A 38 -26.66 7.33 -23.93
CA GLY A 38 -25.81 7.24 -22.73
C GLY A 38 -25.24 8.59 -22.25
N ILE A 39 -25.86 9.71 -22.64
CA ILE A 39 -25.35 11.05 -22.32
C ILE A 39 -25.45 11.33 -20.81
N TYR A 40 -26.56 10.95 -20.19
CA TYR A 40 -26.78 11.18 -18.76
C TYR A 40 -25.95 10.26 -17.84
N SER A 41 -25.50 9.09 -18.33
CA SER A 41 -24.62 8.19 -17.56
C SER A 41 -23.16 8.65 -17.56
N THR A 42 -22.69 9.25 -18.67
CA THR A 42 -21.29 9.70 -18.84
C THR A 42 -21.04 11.13 -18.37
N LEU A 43 -22.05 12.01 -18.39
CA LEU A 43 -21.95 13.37 -17.81
C LEU A 43 -21.72 13.36 -16.29
N LYS A 44 -21.89 12.24 -15.58
CA LYS A 44 -21.49 12.13 -14.17
C LYS A 44 -19.98 12.38 -13.98
N LEU A 45 -19.15 12.02 -14.95
CA LEU A 45 -17.69 12.05 -14.88
C LEU A 45 -17.05 13.34 -15.41
N ALA A 46 -17.80 14.22 -16.07
CA ALA A 46 -17.29 15.47 -16.66
C ALA A 46 -17.21 16.64 -15.65
N SER A 47 -16.40 17.65 -15.94
CA SER A 47 -16.33 18.88 -15.11
C SER A 47 -17.59 19.73 -15.26
N SER A 48 -17.98 20.44 -14.20
CA SER A 48 -19.22 21.24 -14.17
C SER A 48 -19.30 22.29 -15.28
N PHE A 49 -18.15 22.84 -15.70
CA PHE A 49 -18.06 23.83 -16.78
C PHE A 49 -18.42 23.23 -18.15
N LEU A 50 -17.94 22.00 -18.44
CA LEU A 50 -18.26 21.29 -19.69
C LEU A 50 -19.74 20.89 -19.75
N LYS A 51 -20.33 20.50 -18.61
CA LYS A 51 -21.77 20.24 -18.52
C LYS A 51 -22.58 21.49 -18.84
N PHE A 52 -22.19 22.63 -18.27
CA PHE A 52 -22.83 23.92 -18.49
C PHE A 52 -22.74 24.36 -19.96
N LEU A 53 -21.56 24.28 -20.57
CA LEU A 53 -21.34 24.71 -21.96
C LEU A 53 -22.14 23.86 -22.96
N SER A 54 -22.19 22.53 -22.76
CA SER A 54 -22.95 21.62 -23.61
C SER A 54 -24.46 21.84 -23.50
N LEU A 55 -24.97 22.14 -22.30
CA LEU A 55 -26.38 22.45 -22.10
C LEU A 55 -26.71 23.80 -22.74
N LEU A 56 -25.89 24.82 -22.50
CA LEU A 56 -26.07 26.16 -23.05
C LEU A 56 -26.04 26.15 -24.59
N SER A 57 -25.12 25.44 -25.22
CA SER A 57 -25.03 25.35 -26.68
C SER A 57 -26.24 24.64 -27.29
N SER A 58 -26.70 23.57 -26.65
CA SER A 58 -27.89 22.83 -27.11
C SER A 58 -29.16 23.67 -27.02
N SER A 59 -29.31 24.45 -25.96
CA SER A 59 -30.46 25.35 -25.75
C SER A 59 -30.46 26.54 -26.71
N ILE A 60 -29.31 27.20 -26.92
CA ILE A 60 -29.21 28.35 -27.82
C ILE A 60 -29.49 27.92 -29.27
N PHE A 61 -28.96 26.78 -29.70
CA PHE A 61 -29.15 26.32 -31.08
C PHE A 61 -30.58 25.83 -31.33
N SER A 62 -31.19 25.12 -30.37
CA SER A 62 -32.60 24.71 -30.47
C SER A 62 -33.54 25.93 -30.55
N PHE A 63 -33.22 27.00 -29.81
CA PHE A 63 -33.97 28.26 -29.86
C PHE A 63 -33.87 28.96 -31.22
N VAL A 64 -32.65 29.15 -31.73
CA VAL A 64 -32.41 29.80 -33.03
C VAL A 64 -33.05 29.02 -34.18
N PHE A 65 -33.00 27.68 -34.13
CA PHE A 65 -33.53 26.84 -35.20
C PHE A 65 -35.05 26.76 -35.20
N THR A 66 -35.68 26.71 -34.02
CA THR A 66 -37.15 26.77 -33.88
C THR A 66 -37.70 28.12 -34.35
N PHE A 67 -36.95 29.19 -34.09
CA PHE A 67 -37.29 30.54 -34.56
C PHE A 67 -37.19 30.67 -36.09
N LEU A 68 -36.19 30.06 -36.71
CA LEU A 68 -35.98 30.12 -38.17
C LEU A 68 -37.01 29.31 -38.99
N LEU A 69 -37.62 28.28 -38.42
CA LEU A 69 -38.48 27.34 -39.16
C LEU A 69 -39.99 27.57 -39.02
N GLY A 70 -40.42 28.68 -38.43
CA GLY A 70 -41.81 29.16 -38.59
C GLY A 70 -42.90 28.12 -38.29
N GLY A 71 -42.86 27.51 -37.10
CA GLY A 71 -44.07 26.96 -36.44
C GLY A 71 -44.87 25.84 -37.12
N SER A 72 -44.25 24.89 -37.83
CA SER A 72 -44.93 23.67 -38.35
C SER A 72 -44.40 22.37 -37.69
N PRO A 73 -45.18 21.26 -37.64
CA PRO A 73 -44.79 20.02 -36.95
C PRO A 73 -43.65 19.22 -37.60
N ILE A 74 -43.49 19.34 -38.92
CA ILE A 74 -42.46 18.63 -39.70
C ILE A 74 -41.03 19.12 -39.34
N PRO A 75 -40.80 20.43 -39.11
CA PRO A 75 -39.57 20.97 -38.54
C PRO A 75 -39.07 20.32 -37.25
N LEU A 76 -39.96 19.95 -36.32
CA LEU A 76 -39.57 19.42 -35.00
C LEU A 76 -39.02 17.99 -35.07
N LEU A 77 -39.62 17.15 -35.93
CA LEU A 77 -39.14 15.79 -36.17
C LEU A 77 -37.79 15.82 -36.91
N ASN A 78 -37.65 16.70 -37.90
CA ASN A 78 -36.39 16.91 -38.62
C ASN A 78 -35.30 17.51 -37.71
N ALA A 79 -35.65 18.45 -36.82
CA ALA A 79 -34.72 19.01 -35.83
C ALA A 79 -34.22 17.96 -34.84
N SER A 80 -35.06 16.99 -34.45
CA SER A 80 -34.68 15.92 -33.52
C SER A 80 -33.74 14.90 -34.16
N ILE A 81 -34.01 14.50 -35.41
CA ILE A 81 -33.14 13.61 -36.19
C ILE A 81 -31.79 14.30 -36.48
N PHE A 82 -31.81 15.58 -36.88
CA PHE A 82 -30.59 16.34 -37.13
C PHE A 82 -29.83 16.70 -35.85
N ALA A 83 -30.48 16.88 -34.70
CA ALA A 83 -29.80 17.08 -33.41
C ALA A 83 -29.03 15.82 -32.97
N GLY A 84 -29.56 14.61 -33.24
CA GLY A 84 -28.83 13.37 -33.06
C GLY A 84 -27.59 13.28 -33.96
N ILE A 85 -27.73 13.71 -35.22
CA ILE A 85 -26.62 13.78 -36.18
C ILE A 85 -25.61 14.86 -35.80
N LEU A 86 -26.03 16.05 -35.35
CA LEU A 86 -25.18 17.19 -34.98
C LEU A 86 -24.54 17.06 -33.59
N THR A 87 -25.07 16.23 -32.70
CA THR A 87 -24.41 15.88 -31.43
C THR A 87 -23.52 14.64 -31.58
N GLY A 88 -23.85 13.74 -32.52
CA GLY A 88 -23.08 12.55 -32.86
C GLY A 88 -21.90 12.78 -33.80
N LEU A 89 -22.06 13.60 -34.86
CA LEU A 89 -21.01 13.87 -35.87
C LEU A 89 -19.79 14.58 -35.27
N PRO A 90 -19.93 15.65 -34.48
CA PRO A 90 -18.80 16.21 -33.78
C PRO A 90 -18.16 15.20 -32.84
N ARG A 91 -18.84 14.16 -32.31
CA ARG A 91 -18.17 13.12 -31.50
C ARG A 91 -17.40 12.10 -32.34
N ILE A 92 -17.88 11.79 -33.55
CA ILE A 92 -17.14 10.96 -34.54
C ILE A 92 -15.89 11.71 -35.03
N PHE A 93 -16.00 13.02 -35.26
CA PHE A 93 -14.89 13.87 -35.70
C PHE A 93 -14.00 14.38 -34.54
N LEU A 94 -14.53 14.64 -33.33
CA LEU A 94 -13.78 14.96 -32.10
C LEU A 94 -13.17 13.71 -31.45
N ASN A 95 -13.31 12.54 -32.09
CA ASN A 95 -12.35 11.47 -31.91
C ASN A 95 -10.95 11.86 -32.43
N PHE A 96 -10.78 13.07 -33.00
CA PHE A 96 -9.47 13.70 -33.15
C PHE A 96 -8.99 14.37 -31.86
N SER A 97 -8.03 13.68 -31.25
CA SER A 97 -6.96 14.22 -30.41
C SER A 97 -7.29 14.48 -28.93
N SER A 98 -7.95 13.53 -28.28
CA SER A 98 -7.36 13.00 -27.04
C SER A 98 -6.82 11.57 -27.22
N SER A 99 -6.37 11.27 -28.43
CA SER A 99 -5.01 10.74 -28.51
C SER A 99 -4.06 11.87 -28.07
N THR A 100 -4.01 12.19 -26.77
CA THR A 100 -2.68 12.12 -26.19
C THR A 100 -2.20 10.78 -26.68
N LYS A 101 -1.14 10.76 -27.48
CA LYS A 101 -0.33 9.55 -27.51
C LYS A 101 -0.12 9.28 -26.02
N ILE A 102 -0.92 8.40 -25.42
CA ILE A 102 -0.42 7.51 -24.42
C ILE A 102 0.61 6.79 -25.26
N THR A 103 1.80 7.39 -25.41
CA THR A 103 3.01 6.64 -25.67
C THR A 103 2.82 5.49 -24.72
N PRO A 104 2.58 4.26 -25.22
CA PRO A 104 2.49 3.11 -24.34
C PRO A 104 3.67 3.28 -23.42
N PHE A 105 3.42 3.30 -22.11
CA PHE A 105 4.46 3.60 -21.14
C PHE A 105 5.54 2.56 -21.38
N ASN A 106 6.54 2.92 -22.18
CA ASN A 106 7.50 1.98 -22.74
C ASN A 106 8.46 1.74 -21.61
N GLN A 107 8.10 0.76 -20.79
CA GLN A 107 8.97 0.21 -19.79
C GLN A 107 10.20 -0.36 -20.48
N VAL A 108 11.33 0.29 -20.27
CA VAL A 108 12.63 -0.29 -20.60
C VAL A 108 13.14 -0.92 -19.32
N VAL A 109 12.62 -2.09 -19.00
CA VAL A 109 13.10 -2.89 -17.86
C VAL A 109 14.27 -3.73 -18.35
N THR A 110 15.43 -3.51 -17.74
CA THR A 110 16.64 -4.32 -17.94
C THR A 110 17.03 -4.96 -16.62
N SER A 111 17.97 -5.92 -16.65
CA SER A 111 18.57 -6.45 -15.41
C SER A 111 19.30 -5.37 -14.59
N ASN A 112 19.64 -4.23 -15.19
CA ASN A 112 20.25 -3.08 -14.52
C ASN A 112 19.24 -2.02 -14.05
N SER A 113 17.94 -2.22 -14.29
CA SER A 113 16.89 -1.35 -13.74
C SER A 113 16.85 -1.46 -12.21
N PRO A 114 16.46 -0.41 -11.47
CA PRO A 114 16.41 -0.48 -10.02
C PRO A 114 15.39 -1.51 -9.49
N VAL A 115 15.69 -2.09 -8.34
CA VAL A 115 14.69 -2.77 -7.49
C VAL A 115 14.00 -1.71 -6.63
N LEU A 116 12.67 -1.66 -6.67
CA LEU A 116 11.88 -0.76 -5.83
C LEU A 116 11.67 -1.38 -4.44
N VAL A 117 12.05 -0.69 -3.39
CA VAL A 117 11.77 -1.05 -1.99
C VAL A 117 10.75 -0.07 -1.43
N VAL A 118 9.50 -0.51 -1.32
CA VAL A 118 8.43 0.25 -0.67
C VAL A 118 8.55 0.05 0.84
N GLY A 119 8.71 1.12 1.60
CA GLY A 119 9.08 1.04 3.02
C GLY A 119 10.59 0.90 3.24
N GLY A 120 11.41 1.38 2.29
CA GLY A 120 12.87 1.26 2.33
C GLY A 120 13.54 2.00 3.48
N GLY A 121 12.95 3.09 4.00
CA GLY A 121 13.47 3.83 5.16
C GLY A 121 13.16 3.17 6.52
N GLY A 122 12.42 2.06 6.52
CA GLY A 122 12.07 1.33 7.73
C GLY A 122 13.17 0.40 8.28
N TYR A 123 12.81 -0.36 9.31
CA TYR A 123 13.69 -1.32 10.00
C TYR A 123 14.35 -2.30 9.00
N ILE A 124 13.55 -3.16 8.37
CA ILE A 124 14.03 -4.16 7.39
C ILE A 124 14.55 -3.48 6.11
N GLY A 125 13.84 -2.46 5.63
CA GLY A 125 14.16 -1.77 4.39
C GLY A 125 15.57 -1.18 4.38
N SER A 126 15.97 -0.52 5.47
CA SER A 126 17.28 0.16 5.53
C SER A 126 18.45 -0.82 5.37
N VAL A 127 18.36 -2.00 5.99
CA VAL A 127 19.36 -3.07 5.88
C VAL A 127 19.35 -3.73 4.50
N LEU A 128 18.16 -3.92 3.91
CA LEU A 128 18.02 -4.48 2.57
C LEU A 128 18.63 -3.55 1.51
N VAL A 129 18.32 -2.26 1.57
CA VAL A 129 18.85 -1.23 0.65
C VAL A 129 20.38 -1.18 0.74
N GLU A 130 20.92 -1.13 1.97
CA GLU A 130 22.38 -1.12 2.18
C GLU A 130 23.06 -2.35 1.56
N LYS A 131 22.51 -3.56 1.78
CA LYS A 131 23.06 -4.79 1.21
C LYS A 131 23.00 -4.83 -0.31
N MET A 132 21.88 -4.39 -0.90
CA MET A 132 21.73 -4.34 -2.36
C MET A 132 22.71 -3.35 -3.00
N ILE A 133 22.93 -2.18 -2.39
CA ILE A 133 23.93 -1.22 -2.86
C ILE A 133 25.34 -1.82 -2.76
N LYS A 134 25.67 -2.48 -1.65
CA LYS A 134 26.94 -3.20 -1.47
C LYS A 134 27.15 -4.32 -2.49
N SER A 135 26.08 -4.98 -2.95
CA SER A 135 26.11 -5.97 -4.04
C SER A 135 26.01 -5.37 -5.44
N ASN A 136 26.19 -4.05 -5.58
CA ASN A 136 26.15 -3.32 -6.85
C ASN A 136 24.79 -3.36 -7.57
N THR A 137 23.71 -3.59 -6.83
CA THR A 137 22.34 -3.52 -7.33
C THR A 137 21.84 -2.08 -7.25
N ARG A 138 21.17 -1.60 -8.30
CA ARG A 138 20.47 -0.31 -8.26
C ARG A 138 19.18 -0.44 -7.46
N VAL A 139 18.93 0.50 -6.57
CA VAL A 139 17.80 0.47 -5.64
C VAL A 139 17.06 1.78 -5.72
N ARG A 140 15.74 1.69 -5.85
CA ARG A 140 14.85 2.82 -5.63
C ARG A 140 14.11 2.61 -4.32
N VAL A 141 14.18 3.59 -3.42
CA VAL A 141 13.39 3.61 -2.20
C VAL A 141 12.12 4.41 -2.44
N PHE A 142 10.99 3.87 -2.04
CA PHE A 142 9.73 4.60 -1.93
C PHE A 142 9.25 4.56 -0.48
N ASP A 143 9.29 5.71 0.20
CA ASP A 143 8.97 5.81 1.61
C ASP A 143 8.49 7.22 1.96
N LYS A 144 7.61 7.31 2.96
CA LYS A 144 7.16 8.59 3.53
C LYS A 144 8.16 9.16 4.54
N PHE A 145 9.15 8.35 4.93
CA PHE A 145 10.16 8.68 5.93
C PHE A 145 9.54 9.16 7.25
N ILE A 146 8.49 8.46 7.72
CA ILE A 146 7.84 8.75 9.01
C ILE A 146 8.80 8.69 10.21
N TYR A 147 9.95 8.05 10.05
CA TYR A 147 11.02 7.97 11.05
C TYR A 147 12.18 8.94 10.79
N GLY A 148 12.14 9.68 9.69
CA GLY A 148 13.19 10.61 9.25
C GLY A 148 14.07 10.07 8.12
N LYS A 149 14.60 10.99 7.32
CA LYS A 149 15.37 10.72 6.09
C LYS A 149 16.84 10.40 6.33
N GLN A 150 17.34 10.68 7.54
CA GLN A 150 18.74 10.49 7.93
C GLN A 150 19.24 9.04 7.81
N VAL A 151 18.31 8.09 7.64
CA VAL A 151 18.59 6.65 7.46
C VAL A 151 19.49 6.36 6.23
N PHE A 152 19.60 7.29 5.28
CA PHE A 152 20.44 7.16 4.09
C PHE A 152 21.46 8.28 3.90
N ASP A 153 21.76 9.08 4.94
CA ASP A 153 22.69 10.21 4.81
C ASP A 153 24.09 9.80 4.34
N ASP A 154 24.55 8.61 4.73
CA ASP A 154 25.83 8.02 4.33
C ASP A 154 25.82 7.43 2.90
N LEU A 155 24.64 7.29 2.29
CA LEU A 155 24.45 6.73 0.94
C LEU A 155 23.89 7.75 -0.06
N LYS A 156 23.65 9.00 0.35
CA LYS A 156 22.98 10.03 -0.45
C LYS A 156 23.68 10.33 -1.79
N ASP A 157 25.00 10.17 -1.83
CA ASP A 157 25.85 10.44 -3.01
C ASP A 157 26.08 9.18 -3.87
N ASP A 158 25.56 8.02 -3.46
CA ASP A 158 25.67 6.78 -4.22
C ASP A 158 24.70 6.79 -5.41
N ARG A 159 25.25 6.78 -6.63
CA ARG A 159 24.48 6.82 -7.89
C ARG A 159 23.54 5.62 -8.10
N ARG A 160 23.68 4.56 -7.28
CA ARG A 160 22.81 3.38 -7.33
C ARG A 160 21.56 3.56 -6.47
N LEU A 161 21.52 4.55 -5.59
CA LEU A 161 20.39 4.85 -4.74
C LEU A 161 19.53 5.96 -5.35
N GLU A 162 18.26 5.65 -5.60
CA GLU A 162 17.24 6.63 -5.97
C GLU A 162 16.23 6.72 -4.83
N ILE A 163 15.94 7.93 -4.34
CA ILE A 163 14.92 8.13 -3.30
C ILE A 163 13.72 8.81 -3.94
N VAL A 164 12.55 8.19 -3.81
CA VAL A 164 11.25 8.78 -4.11
C VAL A 164 10.50 8.89 -2.79
N GLU A 165 10.26 10.10 -2.35
CA GLU A 165 9.46 10.34 -1.15
C GLU A 165 7.98 10.32 -1.49
N GLY A 166 7.19 9.60 -0.71
CA GLY A 166 5.74 9.63 -0.82
C GLY A 166 5.05 8.55 -0.01
N ASP A 167 3.73 8.69 0.09
CA ASP A 167 2.86 7.72 0.75
C ASP A 167 2.48 6.61 -0.24
N VAL A 168 2.47 5.36 0.21
CA VAL A 168 2.07 4.21 -0.64
C VAL A 168 0.60 4.30 -1.10
N THR A 169 -0.21 5.10 -0.41
CA THR A 169 -1.60 5.35 -0.77
C THR A 169 -1.78 6.56 -1.70
N ASP A 170 -0.71 7.28 -2.04
CA ASP A 170 -0.70 8.30 -3.10
C ASP A 170 -0.45 7.63 -4.44
N ILE A 171 -1.48 7.55 -5.29
CA ILE A 171 -1.38 6.93 -6.61
C ILE A 171 -0.39 7.66 -7.53
N TYR A 172 -0.28 8.99 -7.42
CA TYR A 172 0.63 9.76 -8.26
C TYR A 172 2.09 9.44 -7.89
N ALA A 173 2.44 9.57 -6.61
CA ALA A 173 3.79 9.23 -6.13
C ALA A 173 4.14 7.75 -6.39
N LEU A 174 3.17 6.85 -6.17
CA LEU A 174 3.33 5.43 -6.43
C LEU A 174 3.65 5.14 -7.91
N THR A 175 2.92 5.76 -8.85
CA THR A 175 3.18 5.55 -10.29
C THR A 175 4.52 6.11 -10.73
N LEU A 176 5.04 7.17 -10.09
CA LEU A 176 6.41 7.66 -10.32
C LEU A 176 7.45 6.66 -9.81
N ALA A 177 7.24 6.09 -8.61
CA ALA A 177 8.14 5.12 -8.01
C ALA A 177 8.26 3.84 -8.84
N LEU A 178 7.20 3.40 -9.51
CA LEU A 178 7.14 2.15 -10.29
C LEU A 178 7.79 2.24 -11.69
N ARG A 179 8.24 3.41 -12.14
CA ARG A 179 8.77 3.59 -13.51
C ARG A 179 10.09 2.85 -13.72
N ASN A 180 10.18 1.98 -14.72
CA ASN A 180 11.43 1.31 -15.13
C ASN A 180 12.11 0.54 -13.99
N VAL A 181 11.34 -0.15 -13.14
CA VAL A 181 11.87 -1.00 -12.05
C VAL A 181 11.78 -2.47 -12.46
N GLN A 182 12.77 -3.28 -12.07
CA GLN A 182 12.78 -4.72 -12.44
C GLN A 182 12.05 -5.61 -11.44
N ALA A 183 11.87 -5.13 -10.21
CA ALA A 183 11.18 -5.84 -9.15
C ALA A 183 10.67 -4.84 -8.10
N VAL A 184 9.66 -5.27 -7.34
CA VAL A 184 9.15 -4.54 -6.17
C VAL A 184 9.26 -5.42 -4.93
N VAL A 185 9.78 -4.87 -3.84
CA VAL A 185 9.73 -5.43 -2.49
C VAL A 185 8.83 -4.53 -1.64
N HIS A 186 7.66 -5.04 -1.27
CA HIS A 186 6.70 -4.33 -0.44
C HIS A 186 6.91 -4.66 1.05
N LEU A 187 7.57 -3.74 1.76
CA LEU A 187 7.83 -3.81 3.20
C LEU A 187 6.98 -2.83 4.01
N ALA A 188 6.33 -1.86 3.36
CA ALA A 188 5.57 -0.83 4.04
C ALA A 188 4.29 -1.40 4.68
N GLY A 189 3.97 -0.89 5.87
CA GLY A 189 2.77 -1.22 6.62
C GLY A 189 2.93 -0.94 8.10
N ILE A 190 1.82 -0.92 8.83
CA ILE A 190 1.80 -0.87 10.28
C ILE A 190 2.06 -2.29 10.79
N VAL A 191 3.14 -2.44 11.57
CA VAL A 191 3.69 -3.74 11.98
C VAL A 191 3.74 -3.87 13.49
N GLY A 192 3.25 -5.02 13.97
CA GLY A 192 3.24 -5.37 15.39
C GLY A 192 1.84 -5.23 15.97
N ASP A 193 1.50 -6.15 16.88
CA ASP A 193 0.16 -6.26 17.43
C ASP A 193 -0.26 -5.00 18.21
N PRO A 194 0.57 -4.43 19.11
CA PRO A 194 0.21 -3.20 19.82
C PRO A 194 -0.03 -2.01 18.87
N ALA A 195 0.82 -1.84 17.87
CA ALA A 195 0.70 -0.74 16.90
C ALA A 195 -0.57 -0.87 16.04
N SER A 196 -0.87 -2.09 15.60
CA SER A 196 -2.03 -2.38 14.74
C SER A 196 -3.38 -2.30 15.47
N MET A 197 -3.38 -2.37 16.81
CA MET A 197 -4.58 -2.24 17.63
C MET A 197 -4.97 -0.79 17.94
N ILE A 198 -4.09 0.18 17.68
CA ILE A 198 -4.37 1.62 17.94
C ILE A 198 -5.60 2.10 17.15
N ASP A 199 -5.72 1.65 15.90
CA ASP A 199 -6.79 2.05 14.98
C ASP A 199 -6.92 1.03 13.85
N ASP A 200 -8.04 0.31 13.82
CA ASP A 200 -8.29 -0.75 12.84
C ASP A 200 -8.44 -0.17 11.42
N ARG A 201 -9.13 0.97 11.27
CA ARG A 201 -9.35 1.60 9.97
C ARG A 201 -8.03 2.02 9.33
N LEU A 202 -7.18 2.72 10.08
CA LEU A 202 -5.84 3.08 9.64
C LEU A 202 -5.03 1.83 9.28
N THR A 203 -5.02 0.82 10.15
CA THR A 203 -4.22 -0.40 9.92
C THR A 203 -4.68 -1.14 8.66
N ARG A 204 -5.99 -1.31 8.47
CA ARG A 204 -6.54 -1.94 7.25
C ARG A 204 -6.25 -1.11 6.01
N HIS A 205 -6.32 0.22 6.10
CA HIS A 205 -5.98 1.10 4.98
C HIS A 205 -4.49 0.99 4.61
N MET A 206 -3.60 1.06 5.61
CA MET A 206 -2.15 0.99 5.43
C MET A 206 -1.62 -0.40 5.06
N ASN A 207 -2.30 -1.48 5.46
CA ASN A 207 -1.82 -2.84 5.20
C ASN A 207 -2.54 -3.54 4.05
N ILE A 208 -3.86 -3.35 3.88
CA ILE A 208 -4.67 -4.06 2.88
C ILE A 208 -4.91 -3.19 1.65
N VAL A 209 -5.44 -1.97 1.85
CA VAL A 209 -5.80 -1.08 0.73
C VAL A 209 -4.56 -0.65 -0.04
N SER A 210 -3.51 -0.20 0.65
CA SER A 210 -2.21 0.13 0.03
C SER A 210 -1.62 -1.06 -0.75
N THR A 211 -1.70 -2.27 -0.22
CA THR A 211 -1.20 -3.49 -0.86
C THR A 211 -1.98 -3.80 -2.12
N ARG A 212 -3.31 -3.65 -2.09
CA ARG A 212 -4.14 -3.77 -3.29
C ARG A 212 -3.80 -2.71 -4.34
N MET A 213 -3.64 -1.45 -3.93
CA MET A 213 -3.25 -0.36 -4.84
C MET A 213 -1.89 -0.64 -5.50
N LEU A 214 -0.90 -1.04 -4.70
CA LEU A 214 0.42 -1.40 -5.20
C LEU A 214 0.37 -2.62 -6.13
N LYS A 215 -0.40 -3.65 -5.79
CA LYS A 215 -0.63 -4.84 -6.63
C LYS A 215 -1.17 -4.45 -8.00
N GLU A 216 -2.25 -3.66 -8.06
CA GLU A 216 -2.85 -3.24 -9.34
C GLU A 216 -1.90 -2.34 -10.14
N ALA A 217 -1.16 -1.46 -9.48
CA ALA A 217 -0.17 -0.62 -10.15
C ALA A 217 1.00 -1.44 -10.71
N VAL A 218 1.52 -2.40 -9.95
CA VAL A 218 2.57 -3.34 -10.38
C VAL A 218 2.14 -4.11 -11.63
N LYS A 219 0.89 -4.56 -11.69
CA LYS A 219 0.30 -5.21 -12.87
C LYS A 219 0.20 -4.27 -14.06
N ALA A 220 -0.32 -3.06 -13.86
CA ALA A 220 -0.44 -2.06 -14.93
C ALA A 220 0.93 -1.71 -15.54
N PHE A 221 1.97 -1.74 -14.71
CA PHE A 221 3.35 -1.52 -15.10
C PHE A 221 4.04 -2.80 -15.62
N ARG A 222 3.42 -3.99 -15.55
CA ARG A 222 4.01 -5.29 -15.96
C ARG A 222 5.37 -5.57 -15.30
N ILE A 223 5.52 -5.23 -14.03
CA ILE A 223 6.80 -5.44 -13.34
C ILE A 223 7.03 -6.95 -13.09
N PRO A 224 8.19 -7.51 -13.48
CA PRO A 224 8.40 -8.95 -13.50
C PRO A 224 8.32 -9.70 -12.16
N LYS A 225 8.61 -9.04 -11.03
CA LYS A 225 8.67 -9.68 -9.71
C LYS A 225 8.05 -8.78 -8.64
N PHE A 226 7.17 -9.35 -7.82
CA PHE A 226 6.54 -8.65 -6.71
C PHE A 226 6.69 -9.45 -5.42
N LEU A 227 7.51 -8.99 -4.48
CA LEU A 227 7.75 -9.65 -3.20
C LEU A 227 6.95 -8.92 -2.11
N PHE A 228 6.15 -9.66 -1.36
CA PHE A 228 5.35 -9.12 -0.27
C PHE A 228 5.84 -9.63 1.10
N ALA A 229 6.11 -8.70 2.02
CA ALA A 229 6.41 -9.02 3.41
C ALA A 229 5.16 -9.41 4.19
N SER A 230 4.96 -10.70 4.38
CA SER A 230 4.04 -11.27 5.36
C SER A 230 4.78 -11.65 6.66
N SER A 231 4.16 -12.45 7.51
CA SER A 231 4.65 -12.77 8.85
C SER A 231 4.28 -14.19 9.25
N CYS A 232 5.12 -14.87 10.03
CA CYS A 232 4.75 -16.14 10.66
C CYS A 232 3.68 -15.96 11.75
N SER A 233 3.40 -14.74 12.21
CA SER A 233 2.30 -14.48 13.16
C SER A 233 0.92 -14.88 12.64
N VAL A 234 0.77 -15.13 11.32
CA VAL A 234 -0.46 -15.67 10.72
C VAL A 234 -0.84 -17.06 11.24
N TYR A 235 0.14 -17.80 11.79
CA TYR A 235 -0.07 -19.11 12.39
C TYR A 235 -0.61 -19.05 13.83
N GLY A 236 -0.48 -17.92 14.52
CA GLY A 236 -0.99 -17.69 15.87
C GLY A 236 -0.46 -18.65 16.93
N THR A 237 -1.22 -19.71 17.23
CA THR A 237 -0.85 -20.73 18.21
C THR A 237 -0.98 -22.13 17.62
N SER A 238 0.02 -22.98 17.88
CA SER A 238 0.04 -24.39 17.48
C SER A 238 1.02 -25.20 18.33
N GLU A 239 0.60 -26.41 18.73
CA GLU A 239 1.48 -27.38 19.41
C GLU A 239 2.47 -28.05 18.44
N LYS A 240 2.08 -28.15 17.16
CA LYS A 240 2.88 -28.78 16.10
C LYS A 240 3.76 -27.75 15.41
N ILE A 241 4.81 -28.23 14.74
CA ILE A 241 5.58 -27.40 13.81
C ILE A 241 4.71 -27.13 12.58
N VAL A 242 4.37 -25.87 12.34
CA VAL A 242 3.56 -25.43 11.20
C VAL A 242 4.42 -25.15 9.97
N ASN A 243 3.85 -25.27 8.78
CA ASN A 243 4.49 -24.96 7.50
C ASN A 243 3.54 -24.17 6.59
N GLU A 244 3.94 -23.87 5.35
CA GLU A 244 3.16 -23.05 4.41
C GLU A 244 1.80 -23.65 4.05
N LYS A 245 1.63 -24.97 4.22
CA LYS A 245 0.36 -25.70 3.99
C LYS A 245 -0.52 -25.80 5.24
N SER A 246 0.00 -25.40 6.40
CA SER A 246 -0.73 -25.48 7.66
C SER A 246 -1.85 -24.44 7.72
N ARG A 247 -2.91 -24.75 8.47
CA ARG A 247 -4.03 -23.83 8.67
C ARG A 247 -3.56 -22.55 9.37
N LEU A 248 -4.04 -21.41 8.89
CA LEU A 248 -3.79 -20.11 9.49
C LEU A 248 -4.73 -19.89 10.70
N ASN A 249 -4.21 -19.28 11.75
CA ASN A 249 -4.92 -19.06 13.01
C ASN A 249 -4.57 -17.67 13.57
N PRO A 250 -5.01 -16.56 12.95
CA PRO A 250 -4.56 -15.23 13.34
C PRO A 250 -5.11 -14.83 14.72
N LEU A 251 -4.21 -14.48 15.65
CA LEU A 251 -4.57 -14.03 17.01
C LEU A 251 -4.51 -12.50 17.19
N SER A 252 -4.22 -11.74 16.13
CA SER A 252 -4.10 -10.28 16.20
C SER A 252 -4.66 -9.59 14.96
N ALA A 253 -5.00 -8.30 15.09
CA ALA A 253 -5.40 -7.46 13.97
C ALA A 253 -4.30 -7.40 12.90
N TYR A 254 -3.03 -7.30 13.32
CA TYR A 254 -1.88 -7.37 12.44
C TYR A 254 -1.87 -8.67 11.61
N ALA A 255 -1.98 -9.83 12.27
CA ALA A 255 -1.98 -11.13 11.60
C ALA A 255 -3.14 -11.26 10.61
N LYS A 256 -4.35 -10.79 10.98
CA LYS A 256 -5.52 -10.75 10.07
C LYS A 256 -5.22 -9.91 8.83
N THR A 257 -4.65 -8.71 8.98
CA THR A 257 -4.34 -7.84 7.84
C THR A 257 -3.31 -8.45 6.88
N LYS A 258 -2.32 -9.20 7.39
CA LYS A 258 -1.36 -9.92 6.55
C LYS A 258 -2.04 -11.04 5.76
N ILE A 259 -2.93 -11.82 6.38
CA ILE A 259 -3.70 -12.85 5.68
C ILE A 259 -4.59 -12.24 4.60
N ASP A 260 -5.30 -11.15 4.91
CA ASP A 260 -6.16 -10.47 3.93
C ASP A 260 -5.34 -9.93 2.75
N SER A 261 -4.13 -9.42 3.02
CA SER A 261 -3.20 -8.99 1.97
C SER A 261 -2.67 -10.14 1.12
N GLU A 262 -2.31 -11.27 1.74
CA GLU A 262 -1.91 -12.49 1.02
C GLU A 262 -3.01 -12.96 0.08
N ARG A 263 -4.27 -12.96 0.54
CA ARG A 263 -5.45 -13.31 -0.27
C ARG A 263 -5.63 -12.32 -1.43
N GLU A 264 -5.54 -11.02 -1.17
CA GLU A 264 -5.66 -10.00 -2.23
C GLU A 264 -4.60 -10.15 -3.32
N ILE A 265 -3.37 -10.52 -2.94
CA ILE A 265 -2.28 -10.74 -3.89
C ILE A 265 -2.49 -12.04 -4.68
N LEU A 266 -2.90 -13.11 -4.01
CA LEU A 266 -2.97 -14.45 -4.61
C LEU A 266 -4.30 -14.75 -5.33
N GLN A 267 -5.39 -14.01 -5.06
CA GLN A 267 -6.67 -14.22 -5.74
C GLN A 267 -6.62 -13.91 -7.24
N ASP A 268 -5.63 -13.12 -7.66
CA ASP A 268 -5.45 -12.77 -9.06
C ASP A 268 -5.01 -13.98 -9.88
N THR A 269 -5.58 -14.18 -11.06
CA THR A 269 -5.29 -15.28 -11.98
C THR A 269 -4.57 -14.84 -13.26
N PHE A 270 -4.19 -13.56 -13.38
CA PHE A 270 -3.45 -13.08 -14.57
C PHE A 270 -2.03 -13.64 -14.63
N ASP A 271 -1.64 -14.16 -15.80
CA ASP A 271 -0.35 -14.82 -16.03
C ASP A 271 0.87 -13.89 -15.91
N ASP A 272 0.70 -12.59 -16.16
CA ASP A 272 1.80 -11.61 -16.16
C ASP A 272 2.12 -11.04 -14.76
N PHE A 273 1.43 -11.50 -13.71
CA PHE A 273 1.69 -11.09 -12.33
C PHE A 273 2.35 -12.23 -11.55
N HIS A 274 3.59 -11.99 -11.10
CA HIS A 274 4.42 -12.99 -10.43
C HIS A 274 4.70 -12.60 -8.97
N PRO A 275 3.71 -12.72 -8.06
CA PRO A 275 3.90 -12.40 -6.66
C PRO A 275 4.64 -13.51 -5.90
N THR A 276 5.41 -13.14 -4.88
CA THR A 276 5.99 -14.07 -3.90
C THR A 276 5.69 -13.55 -2.50
N ILE A 277 5.02 -14.36 -1.69
CA ILE A 277 4.68 -14.05 -0.30
C ILE A 277 5.78 -14.57 0.62
N LEU A 278 6.32 -13.70 1.48
CA LEU A 278 7.38 -14.05 2.41
C LEU A 278 6.88 -13.94 3.85
N ARG A 279 6.64 -15.06 4.53
CA ARG A 279 6.25 -15.09 5.94
C ARG A 279 7.49 -15.04 6.82
N PHE A 280 7.81 -13.87 7.33
CA PHE A 280 9.02 -13.67 8.12
C PHE A 280 8.88 -14.24 9.53
N ALA A 281 9.93 -14.91 10.00
CA ALA A 281 10.15 -15.17 11.42
C ALA A 281 10.33 -13.87 12.21
N THR A 282 10.41 -13.96 13.53
CA THR A 282 10.60 -12.79 14.41
C THR A 282 11.98 -12.17 14.18
N VAL A 283 11.99 -10.98 13.60
CA VAL A 283 13.23 -10.32 13.17
C VAL A 283 13.96 -9.70 14.37
N PHE A 284 15.27 -9.87 14.46
CA PHE A 284 16.14 -9.22 15.45
C PHE A 284 17.41 -8.63 14.81
N GLY A 285 18.14 -7.80 15.55
CA GLY A 285 19.45 -7.29 15.13
C GLY A 285 19.49 -5.77 14.93
N HIS A 286 20.68 -5.27 14.62
CA HIS A 286 20.92 -3.86 14.40
C HIS A 286 20.42 -3.39 13.02
N SER A 287 20.05 -2.11 12.93
CA SER A 287 19.79 -1.42 11.67
C SER A 287 19.94 0.10 11.84
N ARG A 288 19.86 0.83 10.75
CA ARG A 288 19.87 2.30 10.74
C ARG A 288 18.60 2.91 11.36
N LYS A 289 17.48 2.17 11.32
CA LYS A 289 16.23 2.46 12.03
C LYS A 289 15.94 1.33 13.02
N PRO A 290 16.63 1.26 14.17
CA PRO A 290 16.40 0.21 15.17
C PRO A 290 14.97 0.19 15.67
N ARG A 291 14.55 -0.99 16.12
CA ARG A 291 13.27 -1.22 16.78
C ARG A 291 13.52 -1.87 18.13
N PHE A 292 13.19 -1.16 19.20
CA PHE A 292 13.26 -1.67 20.58
C PHE A 292 11.88 -2.05 21.13
N ASP A 293 10.89 -2.19 20.25
CA ASP A 293 9.57 -2.75 20.51
C ASP A 293 9.45 -4.22 20.05
N LEU A 294 10.55 -4.82 19.59
CA LEU A 294 10.68 -6.23 19.25
C LEU A 294 11.31 -6.98 20.42
N VAL A 295 10.73 -8.11 20.85
CA VAL A 295 11.08 -8.78 22.11
C VAL A 295 12.59 -9.02 22.28
N PHE A 296 13.27 -9.47 21.23
CA PHE A 296 14.72 -9.71 21.26
C PHE A 296 15.51 -8.43 21.51
N ASN A 297 15.29 -7.41 20.67
CA ASN A 297 15.98 -6.13 20.78
C ASN A 297 15.63 -5.39 22.09
N LEU A 298 14.36 -5.49 22.52
CA LEU A 298 13.86 -4.89 23.76
C LEU A 298 14.58 -5.47 24.99
N PHE A 299 14.79 -6.78 25.05
CA PHE A 299 15.47 -7.40 26.19
C PHE A 299 16.93 -6.95 26.29
N LEU A 300 17.66 -6.84 25.16
CA LEU A 300 19.01 -6.29 25.18
C LEU A 300 19.01 -4.81 25.61
N ALA A 301 18.02 -4.03 25.16
CA ALA A 301 17.88 -2.64 25.56
C ALA A 301 17.59 -2.48 27.06
N GLN A 302 16.63 -3.24 27.60
CA GLN A 302 16.31 -3.23 29.03
C GLN A 302 17.51 -3.69 29.87
N ALA A 303 18.15 -4.80 29.49
CA ALA A 303 19.32 -5.32 30.18
C ALA A 303 20.44 -4.28 30.24
N TYR A 304 20.79 -3.66 29.11
CA TYR A 304 21.90 -2.71 29.03
C TYR A 304 21.65 -1.41 29.80
N ASN A 305 20.44 -0.85 29.67
CA ASN A 305 20.11 0.48 30.20
C ASN A 305 19.61 0.42 31.64
N ASN A 306 18.87 -0.62 32.02
CA ASN A 306 18.18 -0.67 33.31
C ASN A 306 18.77 -1.71 34.26
N GLY A 307 19.61 -2.63 33.78
CA GLY A 307 20.11 -3.75 34.59
C GLY A 307 19.05 -4.79 34.93
N PHE A 308 17.93 -4.81 34.21
CA PHE A 308 16.91 -5.85 34.35
C PHE A 308 16.13 -6.08 33.05
N ILE A 309 15.50 -7.24 32.94
CA ILE A 309 14.62 -7.64 31.84
C ILE A 309 13.27 -8.00 32.44
N THR A 310 12.20 -7.56 31.79
CA THR A 310 10.84 -7.95 32.14
C THR A 310 10.29 -8.94 31.12
N VAL A 311 9.94 -10.14 31.56
CA VAL A 311 9.50 -11.24 30.71
C VAL A 311 8.02 -11.55 30.94
N THR A 312 7.27 -11.60 29.84
CA THR A 312 5.91 -12.11 29.76
C THR A 312 5.92 -13.31 28.82
N GLY A 313 5.17 -14.37 29.15
CA GLY A 313 5.04 -15.55 28.28
C GLY A 313 6.36 -16.32 28.13
N GLU A 314 7.09 -16.55 29.22
CA GLU A 314 8.45 -17.13 29.19
C GLU A 314 8.55 -18.45 28.41
N ASN A 315 7.50 -19.26 28.43
CA ASN A 315 7.44 -20.59 27.80
C ASN A 315 6.93 -20.56 26.35
N GLN A 316 6.65 -19.38 25.80
CA GLN A 316 6.11 -19.25 24.46
C GLN A 316 7.20 -19.35 23.41
N TRP A 317 7.01 -20.23 22.43
CA TRP A 317 7.90 -20.41 21.29
C TRP A 317 7.71 -19.32 20.24
N ARG A 318 8.82 -18.86 19.68
CA ARG A 318 8.88 -18.04 18.48
C ARG A 318 10.01 -18.54 17.57
N PRO A 319 9.83 -18.50 16.23
CA PRO A 319 10.95 -18.54 15.33
C PRO A 319 11.63 -17.17 15.26
N PHE A 320 12.95 -17.15 15.15
CA PHE A 320 13.73 -15.92 15.00
C PHE A 320 14.58 -15.91 13.73
N ILE A 321 14.92 -14.71 13.25
CA ILE A 321 15.87 -14.49 12.15
C ILE A 321 16.58 -13.15 12.32
N SER A 322 17.89 -13.11 12.09
CA SER A 322 18.61 -11.84 12.03
C SER A 322 18.13 -11.02 10.83
N ILE A 323 17.97 -9.71 11.01
CA ILE A 323 17.63 -8.77 9.96
C ILE A 323 18.65 -8.81 8.79
N SER A 324 19.92 -9.10 9.10
CA SER A 324 20.98 -9.24 8.10
C SER A 324 20.77 -10.47 7.21
N ASP A 325 20.40 -11.60 7.81
CA ASP A 325 20.09 -12.84 7.10
C ASP A 325 18.76 -12.75 6.35
N LEU A 326 17.75 -12.09 6.93
CA LEU A 326 16.48 -11.83 6.28
C LEU A 326 16.66 -11.01 4.99
N ALA A 327 17.43 -9.93 5.05
CA ALA A 327 17.75 -9.13 3.87
C ALA A 327 18.50 -9.96 2.82
N GLY A 328 19.41 -10.84 3.25
CA GLY A 328 20.08 -11.81 2.37
C GLY A 328 19.11 -12.80 1.70
N ALA A 329 18.10 -13.29 2.44
CA ALA A 329 17.06 -14.16 1.90
C ALA A 329 16.22 -13.44 0.83
N ILE A 330 15.85 -12.18 1.06
CA ILE A 330 15.10 -11.37 0.07
C ILE A 330 15.92 -11.19 -1.21
N ILE A 331 17.21 -10.85 -1.10
CA ILE A 331 18.11 -10.72 -2.26
C ILE A 331 18.19 -12.04 -3.04
N LYS A 332 18.34 -13.17 -2.33
CA LYS A 332 18.39 -14.50 -2.95
C LYS A 332 17.12 -14.85 -3.74
N ILE A 333 15.96 -14.38 -3.29
CA ILE A 333 14.68 -14.55 -4.00
C ILE A 333 14.62 -13.62 -5.22
N LEU A 334 15.07 -12.37 -5.09
CA LEU A 334 15.15 -11.42 -6.20
C LEU A 334 16.07 -11.92 -7.32
N GLU A 335 17.15 -12.61 -6.99
CA GLU A 335 18.10 -13.20 -7.95
C GLU A 335 17.58 -14.48 -8.62
N ALA A 336 16.63 -15.18 -7.99
CA ALA A 336 16.13 -16.45 -8.50
C ALA A 336 15.26 -16.30 -9.76
N PRO A 337 15.24 -17.30 -10.66
CA PRO A 337 14.34 -17.32 -11.81
C PRO A 337 12.88 -17.13 -11.39
N LYS A 338 12.13 -16.34 -12.16
CA LYS A 338 10.73 -16.00 -11.82
C LYS A 338 9.86 -17.24 -11.68
N GLU A 339 10.14 -18.28 -12.47
CA GLU A 339 9.40 -19.55 -12.53
C GLU A 339 9.48 -20.31 -11.19
N LYS A 340 10.57 -20.13 -10.44
CA LYS A 340 10.75 -20.78 -9.13
C LYS A 340 9.99 -20.09 -8.02
N ILE A 341 9.73 -18.79 -8.14
CA ILE A 341 9.24 -17.94 -7.04
C ILE A 341 7.82 -17.43 -7.26
N SER A 342 7.36 -17.44 -8.52
CA SER A 342 6.04 -16.96 -8.90
C SER A 342 4.95 -17.73 -8.17
N ARG A 343 4.05 -16.95 -7.55
CA ARG A 343 2.89 -17.40 -6.78
C ARG A 343 3.23 -18.36 -5.63
N GLN A 344 4.44 -18.25 -5.10
CA GLN A 344 4.89 -19.05 -3.97
C GLN A 344 4.72 -18.29 -2.65
N ILE A 345 4.43 -19.06 -1.61
CA ILE A 345 4.55 -18.65 -0.21
C ILE A 345 5.79 -19.34 0.37
N TYR A 346 6.64 -18.59 1.07
CA TYR A 346 7.79 -19.13 1.80
C TYR A 346 7.80 -18.62 3.23
N ASN A 347 7.99 -19.53 4.19
CA ASN A 347 8.43 -19.17 5.52
C ASN A 347 9.93 -18.82 5.45
N ILE A 348 10.30 -17.65 5.96
CA ILE A 348 11.69 -17.16 5.94
C ILE A 348 12.21 -17.10 7.37
N GLY A 349 13.18 -17.96 7.66
CA GLY A 349 13.74 -18.21 8.99
C GLY A 349 14.70 -19.38 8.95
N ASP A 350 15.11 -19.86 10.13
CA ASP A 350 15.93 -21.06 10.27
C ASP A 350 15.34 -21.98 11.34
N ASN A 351 15.33 -23.29 11.05
CA ASN A 351 14.85 -24.29 11.99
C ASN A 351 15.68 -24.32 13.28
N SER A 352 16.96 -23.93 13.22
CA SER A 352 17.86 -23.85 14.38
C SER A 352 17.61 -22.64 15.29
N LEU A 353 16.82 -21.66 14.85
CA LEU A 353 16.59 -20.39 15.55
C LEU A 353 15.20 -20.31 16.20
N HIS A 354 14.63 -21.46 16.56
CA HIS A 354 13.48 -21.50 17.46
C HIS A 354 13.95 -21.31 18.89
N ALA A 355 13.31 -20.39 19.60
CA ALA A 355 13.56 -20.19 21.01
C ALA A 355 12.28 -19.75 21.71
N THR A 356 12.24 -20.00 23.00
CA THR A 356 11.25 -19.43 23.90
C THR A 356 11.62 -18.00 24.28
N ILE A 357 10.63 -17.20 24.66
CA ILE A 357 10.88 -15.83 25.15
C ILE A 357 11.82 -15.85 26.37
N GLY A 358 11.67 -16.83 27.26
CA GLY A 358 12.55 -17.01 28.42
C GLY A 358 14.01 -17.30 28.04
N GLU A 359 14.25 -18.09 26.99
CA GLU A 359 15.60 -18.33 26.46
C GLU A 359 16.22 -17.05 25.91
N ILE A 360 15.46 -16.21 25.20
CA ILE A 360 15.96 -14.91 24.73
C ILE A 360 16.35 -14.00 25.90
N ALA A 361 15.55 -13.97 26.97
CA ALA A 361 15.88 -13.21 28.17
C ALA A 361 17.17 -13.70 28.83
N LYS A 362 17.39 -15.02 28.90
CA LYS A 362 18.63 -15.62 29.42
C LYS A 362 19.84 -15.30 28.54
N ILE A 363 19.69 -15.30 27.21
CA ILE A 363 20.76 -14.88 26.29
C ILE A 363 21.12 -13.41 26.55
N ALA A 364 20.13 -12.52 26.61
CA ALA A 364 20.35 -11.11 26.89
C ALA A 364 21.01 -10.88 28.26
N GLN A 365 20.53 -11.57 29.30
CA GLN A 365 21.11 -11.53 30.64
C GLN A 365 22.56 -11.99 30.65
N ARG A 366 22.88 -13.09 29.96
CA ARG A 366 24.24 -13.64 29.91
C ARG A 366 25.19 -12.68 29.20
N ILE A 367 24.83 -12.19 28.01
CA ILE A 367 25.70 -11.32 27.20
C ILE A 367 25.95 -9.98 27.90
N VAL A 368 24.90 -9.30 28.38
CA VAL A 368 25.08 -8.03 29.10
C VAL A 368 25.68 -8.25 30.49
N GLY A 369 25.42 -9.43 31.07
CA GLY A 369 25.96 -9.95 32.33
C GLY A 369 27.47 -10.00 32.40
N GLU A 370 28.14 -10.06 31.24
CA GLU A 370 29.61 -10.00 31.13
C GLU A 370 30.18 -8.68 31.67
N GLU A 371 29.39 -7.59 31.67
CA GLU A 371 29.83 -6.25 32.14
C GLU A 371 28.98 -5.65 33.25
N LYS A 372 27.68 -5.99 33.32
CA LYS A 372 26.74 -5.40 34.28
C LYS A 372 25.82 -6.46 34.87
N LYS A 373 25.46 -6.31 36.14
CA LYS A 373 24.48 -7.21 36.77
C LYS A 373 23.11 -7.02 36.11
N VAL A 374 22.51 -8.11 35.61
CA VAL A 374 21.18 -8.10 34.98
C VAL A 374 20.25 -9.07 35.70
N GLN A 375 19.07 -8.59 36.10
CA GLN A 375 18.01 -9.40 36.73
C GLN A 375 16.87 -9.71 35.75
N ILE A 376 16.21 -10.86 35.88
CA ILE A 376 15.02 -11.21 35.10
C ILE A 376 13.81 -11.18 36.03
N PHE A 377 12.79 -10.41 35.67
CA PHE A 377 11.50 -10.33 36.36
C PHE A 377 10.41 -10.94 35.49
N LEU A 378 9.67 -11.90 36.05
CA LEU A 378 8.54 -12.53 35.37
C LEU A 378 7.24 -11.77 35.68
N ARG A 379 6.47 -11.46 34.65
CA ARG A 379 5.10 -10.93 34.77
C ARG A 379 4.09 -12.02 34.43
N LYS A 380 3.00 -12.06 35.20
CA LYS A 380 1.91 -13.03 35.01
C LYS A 380 0.92 -12.63 33.90
N ASP A 381 0.88 -11.35 33.53
CA ASP A 381 -0.01 -10.89 32.46
C ASP A 381 0.50 -11.35 31.11
N ASP A 382 -0.22 -12.26 30.48
CA ASP A 382 0.04 -12.74 29.12
C ASP A 382 -0.97 -12.15 28.13
N MET A 383 -0.63 -10.98 27.58
CA MET A 383 -1.45 -10.35 26.55
C MET A 383 -1.19 -10.88 25.13
N ASP A 384 -0.09 -11.62 24.92
CA ASP A 384 0.28 -12.15 23.60
C ASP A 384 0.10 -13.67 23.58
N LEU A 385 -1.06 -14.15 23.15
CA LEU A 385 -1.41 -15.57 23.16
C LEU A 385 -0.70 -16.43 22.09
N ARG A 386 0.23 -15.86 21.32
CA ARG A 386 0.92 -16.61 20.27
C ARG A 386 1.88 -17.63 20.89
N ASN A 387 1.99 -18.80 20.27
CA ASN A 387 2.94 -19.84 20.66
C ASN A 387 3.10 -20.84 19.50
N TYR A 388 4.21 -20.77 18.77
CA TYR A 388 4.35 -21.56 17.54
C TYR A 388 5.81 -21.78 17.14
N ARG A 389 6.03 -22.90 16.45
CA ARG A 389 7.28 -23.25 15.76
C ARG A 389 6.98 -23.48 14.30
N VAL A 390 7.88 -23.09 13.41
CA VAL A 390 7.65 -23.04 11.97
C VAL A 390 8.72 -23.86 11.25
N SER A 391 8.33 -24.71 10.31
CA SER A 391 9.28 -25.35 9.41
C SER A 391 9.69 -24.36 8.32
N PHE A 392 11.00 -24.23 8.15
CA PHE A 392 11.63 -23.42 7.10
C PHE A 392 12.17 -24.27 5.94
N ASN A 393 11.90 -25.57 5.94
CA ASN A 393 12.49 -26.56 5.02
C ASN A 393 12.28 -26.16 3.56
N LYS A 394 11.08 -25.71 3.18
CA LYS A 394 10.75 -25.34 1.80
C LYS A 394 11.74 -24.32 1.23
N PHE A 395 12.02 -23.26 1.97
CA PHE A 395 12.96 -22.22 1.55
C PHE A 395 14.41 -22.69 1.67
N GLN A 396 14.73 -23.33 2.79
CA GLN A 396 16.06 -23.84 3.12
C GLN A 396 16.61 -24.84 2.08
N GLU A 397 15.76 -25.75 1.60
CA GLU A 397 16.11 -26.76 0.61
C GLU A 397 16.17 -26.16 -0.80
N LEU A 398 15.13 -25.42 -1.21
CA LEU A 398 15.04 -24.87 -2.56
C LEU A 398 16.13 -23.86 -2.89
N PHE A 399 16.53 -23.06 -1.89
CA PHE A 399 17.53 -22.01 -2.07
C PHE A 399 18.88 -22.36 -1.45
N ASN A 400 19.07 -23.53 -0.84
CA ASN A 400 20.27 -23.83 -0.04
C ASN A 400 20.62 -22.67 0.89
N PHE A 401 19.66 -22.28 1.73
CA PHE A 401 19.78 -21.13 2.62
C PHE A 401 19.87 -21.60 4.07
N ARG A 402 20.81 -21.03 4.82
CA ARG A 402 20.93 -21.15 6.27
C ARG A 402 21.31 -19.78 6.83
N CYS A 403 20.75 -19.44 7.99
CA CYS A 403 21.13 -18.21 8.68
C CYS A 403 22.59 -18.31 9.13
N LYS A 404 23.33 -17.21 8.98
CA LYS A 404 24.72 -17.11 9.41
C LYS A 404 24.85 -16.55 10.83
N VAL A 405 23.85 -15.78 11.26
CA VAL A 405 23.84 -15.10 12.55
C VAL A 405 23.04 -15.92 13.54
N SER A 406 23.70 -16.42 14.59
CA SER A 406 23.02 -17.09 15.71
C SER A 406 22.30 -16.08 16.62
N LEU A 407 21.49 -16.57 17.57
CA LEU A 407 20.89 -15.71 18.60
C LEU A 407 21.97 -15.04 19.47
N ASP A 408 23.04 -15.76 19.79
CA ASP A 408 24.19 -15.21 20.52
C ASP A 408 24.88 -14.09 19.76
N ASP A 409 25.16 -14.31 18.46
CA ASP A 409 25.80 -13.30 17.61
C ASP A 409 24.94 -12.03 17.50
N GLY A 410 23.62 -12.18 17.35
CA GLY A 410 22.68 -11.07 17.32
C GLY A 410 22.62 -10.29 18.63
N ALA A 411 22.63 -10.99 19.76
CA ALA A 411 22.66 -10.35 21.07
C ALA A 411 23.96 -9.57 21.28
N ARG A 412 25.11 -10.15 20.89
CA ARG A 412 26.42 -9.49 20.93
C ARG A 412 26.47 -8.27 20.02
N GLU A 413 25.95 -8.36 18.80
CA GLU A 413 25.86 -7.22 17.86
C GLU A 413 25.14 -6.04 18.50
N ILE A 414 23.92 -6.25 19.03
CA ILE A 414 23.11 -5.19 19.63
C ILE A 414 23.81 -4.61 20.87
N PHE A 415 24.37 -5.47 21.73
CA PHE A 415 25.11 -5.06 22.92
C PHE A 415 26.31 -4.17 22.58
N GLU A 416 27.10 -4.52 21.58
CA GLU A 416 28.24 -3.72 21.12
C GLU A 416 27.80 -2.37 20.55
N HIS A 417 26.66 -2.30 19.86
CA HIS A 417 26.10 -1.02 19.42
C HIS A 417 25.69 -0.11 20.59
N PHE A 418 25.14 -0.68 21.66
CA PHE A 418 24.88 0.06 22.90
C PHE A 418 26.18 0.58 23.53
N LYS A 419 27.19 -0.27 23.67
CA LYS A 419 28.51 0.12 24.22
C LYS A 419 29.18 1.24 23.44
N LYS A 420 29.10 1.21 22.11
CA LYS A 420 29.66 2.24 21.24
C LYS A 420 28.87 3.56 21.24
N GLY A 421 27.73 3.63 21.95
CA GLY A 421 26.86 4.81 21.92
C GLY A 421 26.20 5.05 20.56
N THR A 422 25.99 3.98 19.77
CA THR A 422 25.34 4.09 18.44
C THR A 422 23.91 4.62 18.57
N TYR A 423 23.20 4.19 19.62
CA TYR A 423 21.84 4.59 19.90
C TYR A 423 21.82 5.89 20.71
N LYS A 424 21.69 7.03 20.02
CA LYS A 424 21.80 8.37 20.61
C LYS A 424 20.61 8.79 21.49
N LYS A 425 19.46 8.13 21.35
CA LYS A 425 18.24 8.42 22.09
C LYS A 425 17.94 7.31 23.10
N PRO A 426 17.14 7.57 24.16
CA PRO A 426 16.63 6.50 25.01
C PRO A 426 15.94 5.42 24.19
N TYR A 427 16.09 4.14 24.54
CA TYR A 427 15.50 3.04 23.78
C TYR A 427 13.95 3.07 23.75
N THR A 428 13.34 3.82 24.66
CA THR A 428 11.89 4.08 24.76
C THR A 428 11.41 5.25 23.88
N ASP A 429 12.32 5.97 23.22
CA ASP A 429 11.98 7.10 22.35
C ASP A 429 11.07 6.66 21.18
N ILE A 430 10.17 7.56 20.77
CA ILE A 430 9.23 7.34 19.66
C ILE A 430 9.94 6.84 18.38
N TYR A 431 11.17 7.31 18.13
CA TYR A 431 11.98 6.90 17.00
C TYR A 431 12.19 5.37 16.93
N TYR A 432 12.34 4.71 18.08
CA TYR A 432 12.57 3.27 18.16
C TYR A 432 11.30 2.42 18.36
N SER A 433 10.13 3.06 18.46
CA SER A 433 8.86 2.40 18.76
C SER A 433 7.86 2.57 17.61
N ALA A 434 7.48 1.46 16.97
CA ALA A 434 6.42 1.51 15.96
C ALA A 434 5.07 1.85 16.58
N LEU A 435 4.82 1.41 17.82
CA LEU A 435 3.59 1.75 18.55
C LEU A 435 3.43 3.27 18.69
N GLU A 436 4.44 3.96 19.21
CA GLU A 436 4.35 5.41 19.43
C GLU A 436 4.28 6.17 18.11
N THR A 437 5.03 5.74 17.10
CA THR A 437 4.96 6.37 15.76
C THR A 437 3.57 6.21 15.14
N THR A 438 2.92 5.05 15.28
CA THR A 438 1.56 4.85 14.75
C THR A 438 0.53 5.79 15.40
N LYS A 439 0.72 6.20 16.67
CA LYS A 439 -0.16 7.21 17.30
C LYS A 439 -0.06 8.57 16.61
N GLU A 440 1.10 8.91 16.06
CA GLU A 440 1.31 10.14 15.30
C GLU A 440 0.74 10.02 13.89
N VAL A 441 1.03 8.91 13.20
CA VAL A 441 0.46 8.60 11.88
C VAL A 441 -1.08 8.61 11.90
N LYS A 442 -1.69 8.13 12.99
CA LYS A 442 -3.15 8.21 13.19
C LYS A 442 -3.66 9.65 13.13
N ARG A 443 -2.98 10.59 13.77
CA ARG A 443 -3.39 12.00 13.77
C ARG A 443 -3.35 12.57 12.36
N GLU A 444 -2.30 12.24 11.61
CA GLU A 444 -2.14 12.67 10.21
C GLU A 444 -3.21 12.05 9.30
N PHE A 445 -3.49 10.76 9.44
CA PHE A 445 -4.46 10.03 8.62
C PHE A 445 -5.86 10.64 8.64
N TYR A 446 -6.28 11.17 9.78
CA TYR A 446 -7.59 11.84 9.93
C TYR A 446 -7.55 13.34 9.64
N SER A 447 -6.40 13.90 9.27
CA SER A 447 -6.27 15.32 8.92
C SER A 447 -6.91 15.64 7.57
N GLU A 448 -7.43 16.86 7.44
CA GLU A 448 -8.04 17.32 6.18
C GLU A 448 -7.05 17.36 5.01
N SER A 449 -5.76 17.57 5.27
CA SER A 449 -4.72 17.51 4.23
C SER A 449 -4.53 16.11 3.67
N TYR A 450 -4.54 15.09 4.54
CA TYR A 450 -4.43 13.69 4.11
C TYR A 450 -5.65 13.31 3.26
N LYS A 451 -6.86 13.66 3.70
CA LYS A 451 -8.09 13.33 2.97
C LYS A 451 -8.19 13.93 1.57
N LYS A 452 -7.67 15.16 1.39
CA LYS A 452 -7.67 15.86 0.09
C LYS A 452 -6.77 15.20 -0.95
N THR A 453 -5.71 14.54 -0.51
CA THR A 453 -4.62 14.03 -1.36
C THR A 453 -4.69 12.51 -1.57
N HIS A 454 -5.24 11.79 -0.60
CA HIS A 454 -5.33 10.34 -0.60
C HIS A 454 -6.80 9.98 -0.48
N PHE A 455 -7.44 9.61 -1.61
CA PHE A 455 -8.87 9.29 -1.83
C PHE A 455 -9.67 8.66 -0.66
N SER A 456 -9.77 9.32 0.48
CA SER A 456 -10.39 8.82 1.71
C SER A 456 -11.87 9.20 1.81
N ASP A 457 -12.37 10.00 0.86
CA ASP A 457 -13.78 10.34 0.68
C ASP A 457 -14.52 9.34 -0.22
N LEU A 458 -14.16 8.06 -0.16
CA LEU A 458 -15.16 7.01 -0.39
C LEU A 458 -16.01 6.91 0.88
N SER A 459 -16.83 7.92 1.13
CA SER A 459 -17.93 7.82 2.08
C SER A 459 -18.90 6.76 1.54
N PHE A 460 -18.71 5.50 1.92
CA PHE A 460 -19.83 4.57 1.92
C PHE A 460 -20.78 5.09 2.99
N LYS A 461 -21.85 5.77 2.56
CA LYS A 461 -23.03 5.92 3.41
C LYS A 461 -23.50 4.49 3.73
N GLU A 462 -23.62 4.20 5.02
CA GLU A 462 -24.16 2.94 5.55
C GLU A 462 -25.50 2.56 4.92
#